data_AF-A0A6L8H5L5-F1
#
_entry.id   AF-A0A6L8H5L5-F1
#
_cell.length_a   1.000
_cell.length_b   1.000
_cell.length_c   1.000
_cell.angle_alpha   90.00
_cell.angle_beta   90.00
_cell.angle_gamma   90.00
#
_symmetry.space_group_name_H-M   'P 1'
#
loop_
_entity.id
_entity.type
_entity.pdbx_description
1 polymer ?
#
loop_
_entity_poly.entity_id
_entity_poly.type
_entity_poly.pdbx_seq_one_letter_code
_entity_poly.pdbx_strand_id
1 'polypeptide(L)'
;MMNASSEPGNTFPLTIGQRLLAMVVIFILALGAILAFTHSAVGTHELDMVVMDVAGRQRMMIQRHLSQLLLASHGIQTDFQPMEQALLHSVDALQNGGEVIVNLYTDERRSIPAAPTVRIRELLEQQRSLLERFFSQTETLLGEDPAHFTSSESFSLL
;
A
#
# COMPACT_ATOMS: atom_id res chain seq x y z
N MET A 1 11.51 46.64 -64.00
CA MET A 1 10.13 46.94 -63.54
C MET A 1 9.35 45.64 -63.57
N MET A 2 8.76 45.26 -62.42
CA MET A 2 7.47 44.57 -62.18
C MET A 2 7.00 43.47 -63.16
N ASN A 3 6.44 42.33 -62.74
CA ASN A 3 5.57 42.09 -61.57
C ASN A 3 5.43 40.58 -61.27
N ALA A 4 5.01 40.31 -60.03
CA ALA A 4 4.38 39.15 -59.40
C ALA A 4 3.68 38.13 -60.34
N SER A 5 3.48 36.86 -60.00
CA SER A 5 3.30 36.25 -58.67
C SER A 5 3.28 34.72 -58.87
N SER A 6 4.17 34.01 -58.18
CA SER A 6 4.05 32.58 -57.91
C SER A 6 3.11 32.38 -56.72
N GLU A 7 2.13 31.50 -56.84
CA GLU A 7 1.56 30.58 -55.82
C GLU A 7 0.11 30.20 -56.19
N PRO A 8 -0.16 29.02 -56.78
CA PRO A 8 -1.50 28.47 -56.78
C PRO A 8 -1.79 27.92 -55.38
N GLY A 9 -2.40 28.74 -54.53
CA GLY A 9 -2.97 28.31 -53.27
C GLY A 9 -4.15 27.36 -53.53
N ASN A 10 -3.86 26.06 -53.64
CA ASN A 10 -4.84 24.98 -53.63
C ASN A 10 -5.50 24.91 -52.25
N THR A 11 -6.44 25.82 -51.98
CA THR A 11 -7.46 25.62 -50.97
C THR A 11 -8.64 24.98 -51.68
N PHE A 12 -8.65 23.64 -51.73
CA PHE A 12 -9.84 22.91 -52.15
C PHE A 12 -11.02 23.40 -51.27
N PRO A 13 -12.09 23.98 -51.84
CA PRO A 13 -13.22 24.42 -51.06
C PRO A 13 -13.94 23.16 -50.57
N LEU A 14 -13.56 22.69 -49.38
CA LEU A 14 -14.24 21.61 -48.69
C LEU A 14 -15.73 21.94 -48.66
N THR A 15 -16.53 21.08 -49.29
CA THR A 15 -17.99 21.21 -49.31
C THR A 15 -18.48 21.22 -47.86
N ILE A 16 -19.55 21.95 -47.55
CA ILE A 16 -20.06 22.12 -46.18
C ILE A 16 -20.25 20.75 -45.48
N GLY A 17 -20.64 19.71 -46.21
CA GLY A 17 -20.71 18.33 -45.72
C GLY A 17 -19.37 17.73 -45.29
N GLN A 18 -18.27 18.00 -46.00
CA GLN A 18 -16.93 17.53 -45.62
C GLN A 18 -16.41 18.24 -44.36
N ARG A 19 -16.76 19.52 -44.15
CA ARG A 19 -16.40 20.24 -42.92
C ARG A 19 -17.13 19.69 -41.69
N LEU A 20 -18.42 19.37 -41.83
CA LEU A 20 -19.20 18.71 -40.78
C LEU A 20 -18.66 17.30 -40.48
N LEU A 21 -18.33 16.52 -41.52
CA LEU A 21 -17.70 15.21 -41.36
C LEU A 21 -16.36 15.31 -40.64
N ALA A 22 -15.51 16.28 -41.00
CA ALA A 22 -14.22 16.48 -40.36
C ALA A 22 -14.35 16.83 -38.87
N MET A 23 -15.32 17.68 -38.49
CA MET A 23 -15.59 17.97 -37.08
C MET A 23 -15.98 16.72 -36.29
N VAL A 24 -16.88 15.89 -36.85
CA VAL A 24 -17.33 14.65 -36.21
C VAL A 24 -16.17 13.65 -36.07
N VAL A 25 -15.35 13.49 -37.11
CA VAL A 25 -14.20 12.57 -37.07
C VAL A 25 -13.16 13.01 -36.05
N ILE A 26 -12.84 14.31 -35.99
CA ILE A 26 -11.92 14.85 -34.99
C ILE A 26 -12.49 14.65 -33.58
N PHE A 27 -13.79 14.87 -33.40
CA PHE A 27 -14.45 14.64 -32.11
C PHE A 27 -14.38 13.18 -31.67
N ILE A 28 -14.65 12.23 -32.57
CA ILE A 28 -14.55 10.80 -32.30
C ILE A 28 -13.10 10.40 -31.98
N LEU A 29 -12.12 10.92 -32.72
CA LEU A 29 -10.71 10.68 -32.45
C LEU A 29 -10.27 11.25 -31.10
N ALA A 30 -10.71 12.46 -30.76
CA ALA A 30 -10.44 13.06 -29.46
C ALA A 30 -11.06 12.23 -28.33
N LEU A 31 -12.31 11.77 -28.50
CA LEU A 31 -12.98 10.91 -27.52
C LEU A 31 -12.23 9.59 -27.34
N GLY A 32 -11.83 8.93 -28.44
CA GLY A 32 -11.06 7.70 -28.41
C GLY A 32 -9.69 7.87 -27.75
N ALA A 33 -9.01 8.98 -28.04
CA ALA A 33 -7.72 9.31 -27.43
C ALA A 33 -7.86 9.54 -25.91
N ILE A 34 -8.89 10.27 -25.47
CA ILE A 34 -9.16 10.47 -24.05
C ILE A 34 -9.43 9.13 -23.37
N LEU A 35 -10.28 8.28 -23.94
CA LEU A 35 -10.59 6.96 -23.37
C LEU A 35 -9.37 6.04 -23.30
N ALA A 36 -8.56 5.99 -24.36
CA ALA A 36 -7.32 5.22 -24.38
C ALA A 36 -6.32 5.74 -23.34
N PHE A 37 -6.20 7.06 -23.20
CA PHE A 37 -5.36 7.69 -22.20
C PHE A 37 -5.83 7.38 -20.78
N THR A 38 -7.14 7.48 -20.50
CA THR A 38 -7.72 7.14 -19.21
C THR A 38 -7.51 5.66 -18.88
N HIS A 39 -7.76 4.75 -19.82
CA HIS A 39 -7.56 3.32 -19.59
C HIS A 39 -6.08 2.98 -19.33
N SER A 40 -5.15 3.63 -20.03
CA SER A 40 -3.72 3.44 -19.81
C SER A 40 -3.24 4.02 -18.46
N ALA A 41 -3.88 5.07 -17.97
CA ALA A 41 -3.51 5.71 -16.70
C ALA A 41 -4.03 4.97 -15.46
N VAL A 42 -5.08 4.15 -15.60
CA VAL A 42 -5.76 3.50 -14.47
C VAL A 42 -5.09 2.20 -14.01
N GLY A 43 -4.25 1.56 -14.83
CA GLY A 43 -3.61 0.27 -14.51
C GLY A 43 -2.64 0.28 -13.33
N THR A 44 -2.21 1.46 -12.86
CA THR A 44 -1.28 1.60 -11.72
C THR A 44 -1.94 1.75 -10.36
N HIS A 45 -3.27 1.91 -10.29
CA HIS A 45 -3.94 2.20 -9.00
C HIS A 45 -4.16 0.98 -8.11
N GLU A 46 -4.27 -0.24 -8.67
CA GLU A 46 -4.57 -1.44 -7.87
C GLU A 46 -3.41 -1.87 -6.97
N LEU A 47 -2.17 -1.74 -7.44
CA LEU A 47 -0.97 -2.10 -6.66
C LEU A 47 -0.73 -1.12 -5.51
N ASP A 48 -0.93 0.18 -5.73
CA ASP A 48 -0.80 1.20 -4.70
C ASP A 48 -1.84 1.02 -3.58
N MET A 49 -3.07 0.60 -3.92
CA MET A 49 -4.10 0.30 -2.93
C MET A 49 -3.73 -0.89 -2.04
N VAL A 50 -3.14 -1.95 -2.59
CA VAL A 50 -2.71 -3.12 -1.81
C VAL A 50 -1.55 -2.75 -0.87
N VAL A 51 -0.56 -2.01 -1.35
CA VAL A 51 0.56 -1.52 -0.54
C VAL A 51 0.05 -0.65 0.62
N MET A 52 -0.91 0.24 0.34
CA MET A 52 -1.51 1.10 1.35
C MET A 52 -2.35 0.34 2.38
N ASP A 53 -3.12 -0.67 1.95
CA ASP A 53 -3.90 -1.53 2.85
C ASP A 53 -2.98 -2.33 3.79
N VAL A 54 -1.92 -2.93 3.25
CA VAL A 54 -0.92 -3.66 4.03
C VAL A 54 -0.26 -2.76 5.08
N ALA A 55 0.21 -1.57 4.68
CA ALA A 55 0.79 -0.60 5.61
C ALA A 55 -0.23 -0.12 6.66
N GLY A 56 -1.50 0.07 6.27
CA GLY A 56 -2.58 0.44 7.19
C GLY A 56 -2.84 -0.61 8.26
N ARG A 57 -2.86 -1.89 7.88
CA ARG A 57 -3.09 -3.03 8.77
C ARG A 57 -1.97 -3.25 9.80
N GLN A 58 -0.73 -2.81 9.52
CA GLN A 58 0.38 -2.93 10.47
C GLN A 58 0.05 -2.29 11.83
N ARG A 59 -0.63 -1.13 11.84
CA ARG A 59 -1.02 -0.46 13.09
C ARG A 59 -2.01 -1.29 13.89
N MET A 60 -3.00 -1.87 13.22
CA MET A 60 -3.99 -2.74 13.85
C MET A 60 -3.32 -3.98 14.46
N MET A 61 -2.38 -4.61 13.73
CA MET A 61 -1.67 -5.79 14.23
C MET A 61 -0.85 -5.47 15.49
N ILE A 62 -0.13 -4.35 15.51
CA ILE A 62 0.64 -3.91 16.69
C ILE A 62 -0.29 -3.68 17.90
N GLN A 63 -1.41 -2.99 17.70
CA GLN A 63 -2.39 -2.76 18.77
C GLN A 63 -2.99 -4.07 19.29
N ARG A 64 -3.31 -5.00 18.39
CA ARG A 64 -3.83 -6.31 18.76
C ARG A 64 -2.79 -7.16 19.49
N HIS A 65 -1.53 -7.14 19.05
CA HIS A 65 -0.43 -7.80 19.75
C HIS A 65 -0.29 -7.28 21.18
N LEU A 66 -0.29 -5.96 21.38
CA LEU A 66 -0.26 -5.35 22.73
C LEU A 66 -1.44 -5.80 23.59
N SER A 67 -2.64 -5.87 23.03
CA SER A 67 -3.81 -6.38 23.75
C SER A 67 -3.61 -7.84 24.16
N GLN A 68 -3.14 -8.70 23.25
CA GLN A 68 -2.90 -10.12 23.55
C GLN A 68 -1.80 -10.30 24.60
N LEU A 69 -0.77 -9.47 24.56
CA LEU A 69 0.29 -9.44 25.56
C LEU A 69 -0.26 -9.12 26.96
N LEU A 70 -1.13 -8.10 27.06
CA LEU A 70 -1.79 -7.77 28.32
C LEU A 70 -2.69 -8.90 28.81
N LEU A 71 -3.43 -9.57 27.92
CA LEU A 71 -4.22 -10.74 28.33
C LEU A 71 -3.31 -11.87 28.84
N ALA A 72 -2.20 -12.12 28.16
CA ALA A 72 -1.23 -13.13 28.57
C ALA A 72 -0.57 -12.81 29.91
N SER A 73 -0.27 -11.53 30.21
CA SER A 73 0.24 -11.12 31.51
C SER A 73 -0.76 -11.34 32.65
N HIS A 74 -2.05 -11.43 32.35
CA HIS A 74 -3.10 -11.80 33.32
C HIS A 74 -3.38 -13.31 33.37
N GLY A 75 -2.49 -14.13 32.79
CA GLY A 75 -2.59 -15.59 32.80
C GLY A 75 -3.56 -16.19 31.78
N ILE A 76 -4.09 -15.39 30.84
CA ILE A 76 -4.94 -15.88 29.75
C ILE A 76 -4.03 -16.38 28.61
N GLN A 77 -4.08 -17.68 28.32
CA GLN A 77 -3.34 -18.22 27.18
C GLN A 77 -3.78 -17.55 25.88
N THR A 78 -2.85 -16.86 25.23
CA THR A 78 -3.08 -16.17 23.97
C THR A 78 -1.92 -16.49 23.04
N ASP A 79 -2.22 -16.92 21.82
CA ASP A 79 -1.21 -17.14 20.79
C ASP A 79 -1.05 -15.86 19.94
N PHE A 80 0.10 -15.21 20.08
CA PHE A 80 0.45 -13.98 19.37
C PHE A 80 1.57 -14.18 18.32
N GLN A 81 2.19 -15.37 18.28
CA GLN A 81 3.29 -15.70 17.35
C GLN A 81 2.90 -15.59 15.86
N PRO A 82 1.72 -16.08 15.42
CA PRO A 82 1.29 -15.91 14.04
C PRO A 82 1.17 -14.45 13.60
N MET A 83 0.83 -13.55 14.55
CA MET A 83 0.67 -12.13 14.26
C MET A 83 2.02 -11.43 14.08
N GLU A 84 3.02 -11.79 14.89
CA GLU A 84 4.39 -11.28 14.75
C GLU A 84 4.99 -11.69 13.40
N GLN A 85 4.85 -12.96 13.03
CA GLN A 85 5.32 -13.48 11.75
C GLN A 85 4.63 -12.78 10.58
N ALA A 86 3.31 -12.59 10.64
CA ALA A 86 2.57 -11.87 9.61
C ALA A 86 3.03 -10.40 9.48
N LEU A 87 3.35 -9.74 10.59
CA LEU A 87 3.83 -8.36 10.59
C LEU A 87 5.23 -8.26 9.99
N LEU A 88 6.17 -9.13 10.38
CA LEU A 88 7.53 -9.18 9.83
C LEU A 88 7.51 -9.50 8.34
N HIS A 89 6.71 -10.48 7.93
CA HIS A 89 6.55 -10.85 6.53
C HIS A 89 5.98 -9.71 5.69
N SER A 90 5.06 -8.92 6.26
CA SER A 90 4.51 -7.74 5.58
C SER A 90 5.57 -6.65 5.38
N VAL A 91 6.43 -6.40 6.37
CA VAL A 91 7.53 -5.43 6.23
C VAL A 91 8.57 -5.91 5.21
N ASP A 92 8.89 -7.21 5.19
CA ASP A 92 9.80 -7.79 4.21
C ASP A 92 9.26 -7.66 2.78
N ALA A 93 7.99 -8.01 2.57
CA ALA A 93 7.33 -7.88 1.27
C ALA A 93 7.25 -6.42 0.80
N LEU A 94 7.03 -5.45 1.71
CA LEU A 94 7.08 -4.02 1.37
C LEU A 94 8.49 -3.56 1.00
N GLN A 95 9.53 -4.16 1.58
CA GLN A 95 10.92 -3.78 1.38
C GLN A 95 11.47 -4.35 0.06
N ASN A 96 11.28 -5.65 -0.15
CA ASN A 96 11.89 -6.45 -1.21
C ASN A 96 10.93 -6.76 -2.36
N GLY A 97 9.63 -6.53 -2.18
CA GLY A 97 8.59 -7.05 -3.04
C GLY A 97 8.32 -8.53 -2.76
N GLY A 98 7.22 -9.05 -3.30
CA GLY A 98 6.84 -10.44 -3.14
C GLY A 98 5.40 -10.61 -2.65
N GLU A 99 5.06 -11.83 -2.26
CA GLU A 99 3.71 -12.16 -1.80
C GLU A 99 3.47 -11.63 -0.38
N VAL A 100 2.32 -10.98 -0.16
CA VAL A 100 1.88 -10.55 1.16
C VAL A 100 0.49 -11.10 1.45
N ILE A 101 0.26 -11.50 2.70
CA ILE A 101 -1.04 -12.01 3.14
C ILE A 101 -2.00 -10.84 3.32
N VAL A 102 -2.92 -10.69 2.37
CA VAL A 102 -4.00 -9.68 2.42
C VAL A 102 -5.09 -10.09 3.39
N ASN A 103 -5.33 -11.39 3.54
CA ASN A 103 -6.36 -11.91 4.43
C ASN A 103 -5.82 -13.03 5.33
N LEU A 104 -5.70 -12.74 6.63
CA LEU A 104 -5.22 -13.67 7.65
C LEU A 104 -6.16 -14.86 7.89
N TYR A 105 -7.45 -14.75 7.54
CA TYR A 105 -8.43 -15.81 7.77
C TYR A 105 -8.54 -16.78 6.60
N THR A 106 -8.25 -16.31 5.38
CA THR A 106 -8.36 -17.11 4.14
C THR A 106 -7.01 -17.46 3.52
N ASP A 107 -5.90 -17.00 4.11
CA ASP A 107 -4.54 -17.07 3.54
C ASP A 107 -4.47 -16.54 2.10
N GLU A 108 -5.27 -15.51 1.78
CA GLU A 108 -5.19 -14.85 0.48
C GLU A 108 -3.87 -14.08 0.38
N ARG A 109 -3.13 -14.30 -0.71
CA ARG A 109 -1.84 -13.66 -0.97
C ARG A 109 -1.90 -12.81 -2.24
N ARG A 110 -1.22 -11.67 -2.21
CA ARG A 110 -1.05 -10.78 -3.38
C ARG A 110 0.42 -10.45 -3.52
N SER A 111 0.92 -10.49 -4.75
CA SER A 111 2.24 -9.95 -5.08
C SER A 111 2.21 -8.42 -4.99
N ILE A 112 3.16 -7.84 -4.26
CA ILE A 112 3.43 -6.41 -4.22
C ILE A 112 4.81 -6.10 -4.79
N PRO A 113 4.99 -4.92 -5.43
CA PRO A 113 6.29 -4.49 -5.91
C PRO A 113 7.22 -4.14 -4.74
N ALA A 114 8.52 -4.19 -4.99
CA ALA A 114 9.52 -3.73 -4.02
C ALA A 114 9.42 -2.21 -3.76
N ALA A 115 9.99 -1.78 -2.64
CA ALA A 115 10.07 -0.37 -2.28
C ALA A 115 10.64 0.47 -3.45
N PRO A 116 9.93 1.52 -3.89
CA PRO A 116 10.27 2.25 -5.12
C PRO A 116 11.49 3.15 -4.97
N THR A 117 11.90 3.46 -3.74
CA THR A 117 13.07 4.31 -3.46
C THR A 117 13.96 3.71 -2.38
N VAL A 118 15.26 4.00 -2.45
CA VAL A 118 16.25 3.62 -1.42
C VAL A 118 15.84 4.15 -0.05
N ARG A 119 15.30 5.39 0.00
CA ARG A 119 14.85 6.00 1.25
C ARG A 119 13.73 5.23 1.92
N ILE A 120 12.74 4.76 1.16
CA ILE A 120 11.64 3.92 1.70
C ILE A 120 12.20 2.59 2.20
N ARG A 121 13.15 1.99 1.47
CA ARG A 121 13.81 0.75 1.89
C ARG A 121 14.53 0.90 3.23
N GLU A 122 15.29 1.97 3.41
CA GLU A 122 15.97 2.29 4.69
C GLU A 122 14.97 2.46 5.85
N LEU A 123 13.84 3.12 5.60
CA LEU A 123 12.80 3.30 6.62
C LEU A 123 12.14 1.98 7.00
N LEU A 124 11.89 1.10 6.03
CA LEU A 124 11.34 -0.24 6.28
C LEU A 124 12.33 -1.13 7.03
N GLU A 125 13.63 -1.02 6.73
CA GLU A 125 14.68 -1.70 7.46
C GLU A 125 14.76 -1.23 8.92
N GLN A 126 14.69 0.08 9.15
CA GLN A 126 14.60 0.64 10.50
C GLN A 126 13.34 0.13 11.22
N GLN A 127 12.19 0.15 10.55
CA GLN A 127 10.94 -0.36 11.10
C GLN A 127 11.04 -1.83 11.50
N ARG A 128 11.65 -2.68 10.64
CA ARG A 128 11.89 -4.08 10.94
C ARG A 128 12.71 -4.24 12.23
N SER A 129 13.83 -3.53 12.33
CA SER A 129 14.69 -3.60 13.51
C SER A 129 13.99 -3.17 14.79
N LEU A 130 13.09 -2.18 14.70
CA LEU A 130 12.28 -1.72 15.84
C LEU A 130 11.24 -2.76 16.24
N LEU A 131 10.60 -3.44 15.27
CA LEU A 131 9.65 -4.51 15.54
C LEU A 131 10.32 -5.72 16.18
N GLU A 132 11.48 -6.14 15.68
CA GLU A 132 12.25 -7.24 16.26
C GLU A 132 12.65 -6.93 17.72
N ARG A 133 13.11 -5.71 17.98
CA ARG A 133 13.38 -5.26 19.36
C ARG A 133 12.12 -5.26 20.22
N PHE A 134 11.02 -4.74 19.70
CA PHE A 134 9.75 -4.72 20.40
C PHE A 134 9.30 -6.14 20.79
N PHE A 135 9.34 -7.10 19.86
CA PHE A 135 8.98 -8.49 20.15
C PHE A 135 9.93 -9.17 21.14
N SER A 136 11.24 -8.91 21.05
CA SER A 136 12.20 -9.45 22.03
C SER A 136 11.94 -8.94 23.46
N GLN A 137 11.47 -7.69 23.59
CA GLN A 137 11.13 -7.11 24.89
C GLN A 137 9.84 -7.69 25.45
N THR A 138 8.83 -7.92 24.60
CA THR A 138 7.55 -8.51 25.03
C THR A 138 7.72 -9.96 25.47
N GLU A 139 8.57 -10.74 24.81
CA GLU A 139 8.94 -12.09 25.25
C GLU A 139 9.63 -12.09 26.61
N THR A 140 10.55 -11.14 26.84
CA THR A 140 11.23 -11.00 28.14
C THR A 140 10.22 -10.71 29.25
N LEU A 141 9.24 -9.83 29.01
CA LEU A 141 8.19 -9.49 29.98
C LEU A 141 7.24 -10.65 30.30
N LEU A 142 7.02 -11.59 29.38
CA LEU A 142 6.22 -12.79 29.65
C LEU A 142 7.03 -13.94 30.25
N GLY A 143 8.34 -13.98 29.98
CA GLY A 143 9.26 -14.98 30.54
C GLY A 143 9.57 -14.73 32.02
N GLU A 144 9.47 -13.49 32.47
CA GLU A 144 9.44 -13.15 33.90
C GLU A 144 8.04 -13.48 34.46
N ASP A 145 7.97 -14.57 35.24
CA ASP A 145 6.79 -15.14 35.89
C ASP A 145 5.69 -14.10 36.29
N PRO A 146 4.44 -14.23 35.79
CA PRO A 146 3.33 -13.30 36.10
C PRO A 146 2.96 -13.23 37.60
N ALA A 147 3.51 -14.11 38.45
CA ALA A 147 3.35 -14.05 39.90
C ALA A 147 3.98 -12.80 40.56
N HIS A 148 4.91 -12.11 39.88
CA HIS A 148 5.53 -10.91 40.44
C HIS A 148 4.68 -9.64 40.34
N PHE A 149 3.69 -9.60 39.42
CA PHE A 149 2.82 -8.43 39.24
C PHE A 149 1.66 -8.37 40.24
N THR A 150 1.28 -9.49 40.87
CA THR A 150 0.16 -9.54 41.84
C THR A 150 0.56 -9.19 43.27
N SER A 151 1.84 -8.89 43.53
CA SER A 151 2.37 -8.79 44.90
C SER A 151 2.58 -7.36 45.41
N SER A 152 2.30 -6.32 44.63
CA SER A 152 2.64 -4.93 45.01
C SER A 152 1.46 -4.06 45.48
N GLU A 153 0.20 -4.46 45.33
CA GLU A 153 -0.93 -3.66 45.83
C GLU A 153 -2.01 -4.51 46.50
N SER A 154 -1.62 -5.26 47.54
CA SER A 154 -2.51 -5.40 48.69
C SER A 154 -2.66 -4.02 49.33
N PHE A 155 -3.61 -3.26 48.79
CA PHE A 155 -4.11 -1.99 49.27
C PHE A 155 -4.45 -2.12 50.75
N SER A 156 -3.45 -1.87 51.58
CA SER A 156 -3.56 -1.84 53.04
C SER A 156 -4.09 -0.48 53.42
N LEU A 157 -5.38 -0.23 53.25
CA LEU A 157 -6.08 0.83 53.98
C LEU A 157 -7.58 0.46 54.09
N LEU A 158 -7.95 0.14 55.33
CA LEU A 158 -9.17 0.56 56.05
C LEU A 158 -10.47 0.71 55.25
#